data_AF-A0A4Y8Q0L1-F1
#
_entry.id   AF-A0A4Y8Q0L1-F1
#
_cell.length_a   1.000
_cell.length_b   1.000
_cell.length_c   1.000
_cell.angle_alpha   90.00
_cell.angle_beta   90.00
_cell.angle_gamma   90.00
#
_symmetry.space_group_name_H-M   'P 1'
#
loop_
_entity.id
_entity.type
_entity.pdbx_description
1 polymer ?
#
loop_
_entity_poly.entity_id
_entity_poly.type
_entity_poly.pdbx_seq_one_letter_code
_entity_poly.pdbx_strand_id
1 'polypeptide(L)'
;MKKCMYCLEDKVALTREHVIPSGLLDMYPSQDVTYNTTTYKNLRYKDNDGLTIKDVCQDCNNNLLSPLDSYGKNMISKYFSSKFVGDPTVIMHYDYHLLQRWLLKIAYNVARSSGLNFDWFRDELDYILHNIQEKTPPVSIFGGLHVDMTAFGEDKALLLSPISSFKPLYVYHSPRILQNGVAFSMKRKIPIKKDLMKIRRAEHVFTIRFGSAMFLLFLWNKPSISSAVDKFNDTFEAKYPYTLFREDRTEIALHRVTDSINCFQPGIIQSKTAMMEADEGIRQVLGGRTILETQAEWDEIWSEEKQREGRLIIDRLTFPDNKSIEKEYNNYFAKKHKNQ
;
A
#
# COMPACT_ATOMS: atom_id res chain seq x y z
N MET A 1 -1.69 35.75 0.45
CA MET A 1 -0.91 34.74 -0.29
C MET A 1 -0.88 33.47 0.53
N LYS A 2 -0.65 32.31 -0.08
CA LYS A 2 -0.55 31.03 0.62
C LYS A 2 0.75 30.34 0.24
N LYS A 3 1.45 29.76 1.21
CA LYS A 3 2.70 29.06 0.99
C LYS A 3 2.46 27.71 0.30
N CYS A 4 3.17 27.45 -0.78
CA CYS A 4 3.17 26.13 -1.43
C CYS A 4 3.94 25.13 -0.56
N MET A 5 3.39 23.92 -0.38
CA MET A 5 4.07 22.88 0.42
C MET A 5 5.26 22.23 -0.27
N TYR A 6 5.49 22.49 -1.56
CA TYR A 6 6.63 21.92 -2.30
C TYR A 6 7.76 22.94 -2.49
N CYS A 7 7.54 24.03 -3.24
CA CYS A 7 8.59 25.03 -3.44
C CYS A 7 8.77 25.98 -2.25
N LEU A 8 7.92 25.90 -1.22
CA LEU A 8 7.95 26.77 -0.03
C LEU A 8 7.82 28.27 -0.34
N GLU A 9 7.43 28.66 -1.56
CA GLU A 9 7.18 30.05 -1.93
C GLU A 9 5.73 30.47 -1.68
N ASP A 10 5.51 31.76 -1.47
CA ASP A 10 4.18 32.35 -1.39
C ASP A 10 3.53 32.47 -2.77
N LYS A 11 2.33 31.91 -2.92
CA LYS A 11 1.58 31.89 -4.17
C LYS A 11 0.21 32.53 -4.02
N VAL A 12 -0.32 33.04 -5.13
CA VAL A 12 -1.65 33.65 -5.19
C VAL A 12 -2.74 32.59 -5.08
N ALA A 13 -2.55 31.46 -5.76
CA ALA A 13 -3.49 30.35 -5.78
C ALA A 13 -2.78 29.00 -5.57
N LEU A 14 -3.48 28.08 -4.93
CA LEU A 14 -3.06 26.70 -4.73
C LEU A 14 -4.08 25.75 -5.37
N THR A 15 -3.61 24.68 -5.96
CA THR A 15 -4.35 23.60 -6.62
C THR A 15 -4.61 22.45 -5.64
N ARG A 16 -5.52 21.55 -6.02
CA ARG A 16 -5.70 20.26 -5.36
C ARG A 16 -4.73 19.27 -5.97
N GLU A 17 -4.00 18.57 -5.11
CA GLU A 17 -3.10 17.48 -5.50
C GLU A 17 -3.59 16.18 -4.88
N HIS A 18 -3.57 15.09 -5.64
CA HIS A 18 -3.94 13.78 -5.12
C HIS A 18 -2.79 13.19 -4.27
N VAL A 19 -3.14 12.53 -3.17
CA VAL A 19 -2.15 11.85 -2.33
C VAL A 19 -1.58 10.63 -3.05
N ILE A 20 -2.46 9.77 -3.57
CA ILE A 20 -2.12 8.73 -4.54
C ILE A 20 -2.49 9.28 -5.92
N PRO A 21 -1.59 9.29 -6.92
CA PRO A 21 -1.85 9.88 -8.22
C PRO A 21 -3.14 9.38 -8.87
N SER A 22 -3.93 10.29 -9.45
CA SER A 22 -5.22 9.96 -10.08
C SER A 22 -5.08 8.89 -11.16
N GLY A 23 -4.01 8.96 -11.97
CA GLY A 23 -3.73 7.96 -12.98
C GLY A 23 -3.52 6.54 -12.46
N LEU A 24 -3.19 6.36 -11.18
CA LEU A 24 -3.19 5.04 -10.52
C LEU A 24 -4.57 4.68 -9.97
N LEU A 25 -5.30 5.65 -9.40
CA LEU A 25 -6.69 5.44 -8.95
C LEU A 25 -7.57 4.92 -10.10
N ASP A 26 -7.43 5.52 -11.29
CA ASP A 26 -8.13 5.12 -12.52
C ASP A 26 -7.85 3.67 -12.94
N MET A 27 -6.71 3.09 -12.55
CA MET A 27 -6.37 1.70 -12.85
C MET A 27 -7.12 0.70 -11.95
N TYR A 28 -7.63 1.14 -10.81
CA TYR A 28 -8.30 0.28 -9.82
C TYR A 28 -9.68 0.84 -9.44
N PRO A 29 -10.61 0.97 -10.40
CA PRO A 29 -11.92 1.60 -10.17
C PRO A 29 -12.81 0.84 -9.17
N SER A 30 -12.50 -0.43 -8.89
CA SER A 30 -13.18 -1.22 -7.86
C SER A 30 -12.80 -0.81 -6.44
N GLN A 31 -11.72 -0.05 -6.25
CA GLN A 31 -11.42 0.64 -4.99
C GLN A 31 -12.13 2.01 -4.97
N ASP A 32 -13.43 1.97 -4.70
CA ASP A 32 -14.37 3.10 -4.64
C ASP A 32 -14.45 3.77 -3.25
N VAL A 33 -13.49 3.47 -2.38
CA VAL A 33 -13.40 4.01 -1.02
C VAL A 33 -12.04 4.64 -0.81
N THR A 34 -12.03 5.90 -0.41
CA THR A 34 -10.82 6.54 0.08
C THR A 34 -10.55 6.16 1.52
N TYR A 35 -9.34 5.67 1.76
CA TYR A 35 -8.81 5.40 3.09
C TYR A 35 -7.77 6.47 3.44
N ASN A 36 -8.03 7.23 4.50
CA ASN A 36 -6.98 7.90 5.25
C ASN A 36 -6.79 7.10 6.53
N THR A 37 -5.86 6.14 6.51
CA THR A 37 -5.57 5.27 7.64
C THR A 37 -4.25 5.68 8.27
N THR A 38 -4.25 6.83 8.92
CA THR A 38 -3.16 7.24 9.80
C THR A 38 -3.69 7.52 11.19
N THR A 39 -2.80 7.45 12.17
CA THR A 39 -3.07 7.30 13.61
C THR A 39 -4.03 8.35 14.20
N TYR A 40 -4.23 9.48 13.51
CA TYR A 40 -4.99 10.63 14.01
C TYR A 40 -6.36 10.82 13.36
N LYS A 41 -6.62 10.23 12.19
CA LYS A 41 -7.88 10.37 11.45
C LYS A 41 -8.17 9.07 10.73
N ASN A 42 -9.07 8.24 11.27
CA ASN A 42 -9.59 7.06 10.56
C ASN A 42 -10.73 7.47 9.62
N LEU A 43 -10.44 8.39 8.69
CA LEU A 43 -11.44 8.83 7.72
C LEU A 43 -11.56 7.79 6.61
N ARG A 44 -12.80 7.35 6.39
CA ARG A 44 -13.19 6.50 5.27
C ARG A 44 -14.43 7.11 4.66
N TYR A 45 -14.40 7.34 3.36
CA TYR A 45 -15.54 7.87 2.65
C TYR A 45 -15.59 7.27 1.25
N LYS A 46 -16.80 7.15 0.73
CA LYS A 46 -17.05 6.57 -0.58
C LYS A 46 -16.95 7.69 -1.62
N ASP A 47 -15.83 7.73 -2.33
CA ASP A 47 -15.52 8.66 -3.39
C ASP A 47 -14.54 7.97 -4.35
N ASN A 48 -14.90 7.91 -5.63
CA ASN A 48 -14.06 7.25 -6.64
C ASN A 48 -12.83 8.10 -7.03
N ASP A 49 -12.58 9.19 -6.31
CA ASP A 49 -11.65 10.24 -6.69
C ASP A 49 -10.37 10.23 -5.83
N GLY A 50 -10.35 9.53 -4.70
CA GLY A 50 -9.20 9.51 -3.80
C GLY A 50 -9.01 10.78 -2.95
N LEU A 51 -8.06 10.71 -2.02
CA LEU A 51 -7.74 11.83 -1.14
C LEU A 51 -6.97 12.93 -1.88
N THR A 52 -7.44 14.18 -1.78
CA THR A 52 -6.75 15.37 -2.30
C THR A 52 -6.42 16.39 -1.21
N ILE A 53 -5.35 17.17 -1.41
CA ILE A 53 -4.93 18.27 -0.53
C ILE A 53 -4.79 19.55 -1.35
N LYS A 54 -5.35 20.67 -0.87
CA LYS A 54 -5.33 21.97 -1.57
C LYS A 54 -4.20 22.88 -1.08
N ASP A 55 -2.95 22.50 -1.29
CA ASP A 55 -1.78 23.22 -0.76
C ASP A 55 -0.54 23.25 -1.66
N VAL A 56 -0.68 22.86 -2.94
CA VAL A 56 0.40 22.87 -3.92
C VAL A 56 0.15 23.97 -4.96
N CYS A 57 1.20 24.59 -5.50
CA CYS A 57 1.03 25.58 -6.56
C CYS A 57 0.93 24.91 -7.94
N GLN A 58 0.36 25.61 -8.92
CA GLN A 58 0.15 25.05 -10.26
C GLN A 58 1.45 24.58 -10.92
N ASP A 59 2.55 25.33 -10.76
CA ASP A 59 3.84 24.99 -11.37
C ASP A 59 4.41 23.69 -10.79
N CYS A 60 4.50 23.57 -9.46
CA CYS A 60 4.90 22.32 -8.82
C CYS A 60 3.98 21.16 -9.23
N ASN A 61 2.66 21.36 -9.15
CA ASN A 61 1.68 20.31 -9.37
C ASN A 61 1.72 19.76 -10.80
N ASN A 62 1.62 20.66 -11.78
CA ASN A 62 1.38 20.27 -13.16
C ASN A 62 2.67 20.06 -13.96
N ASN A 63 3.78 20.71 -13.57
CA ASN A 63 5.03 20.64 -14.32
C ASN A 63 6.07 19.76 -13.63
N LEU A 64 6.32 19.96 -12.33
CA LEU A 64 7.42 19.28 -11.62
C LEU A 64 7.02 17.90 -11.09
N LEU A 65 5.80 17.75 -10.57
CA LEU A 65 5.32 16.52 -9.93
C LEU A 65 4.60 15.57 -10.92
N SER A 66 3.95 16.10 -11.95
CA SER A 66 3.23 15.28 -12.95
C SER A 66 4.12 14.27 -13.70
N PRO A 67 5.40 14.57 -14.04
CA PRO A 67 6.30 13.58 -14.61
C PRO A 67 6.58 12.39 -13.68
N LEU A 68 6.65 12.62 -12.35
CA LEU A 68 6.83 11.54 -11.37
C LEU A 68 5.60 10.62 -11.33
N ASP A 69 4.40 11.19 -11.41
CA ASP A 69 3.17 10.40 -11.48
C ASP A 69 3.08 9.58 -12.75
N SER A 70 3.50 10.18 -13.87
CA SER A 70 3.55 9.50 -15.17
C SER A 70 4.53 8.33 -15.14
N TYR A 71 5.72 8.52 -14.53
CA TYR A 71 6.68 7.45 -14.30
C TYR A 71 6.05 6.30 -13.48
N GLY A 72 5.47 6.61 -12.33
CA GLY A 72 4.82 5.64 -11.46
C GLY A 72 3.72 4.86 -12.16
N LYS A 73 2.80 5.57 -12.84
CA LYS A 73 1.71 4.96 -13.61
C LYS A 73 2.23 3.99 -14.68
N ASN A 74 3.22 4.42 -15.46
CA ASN A 74 3.79 3.60 -16.52
C ASN A 74 4.48 2.35 -15.95
N MET A 75 5.21 2.49 -14.84
CA MET A 75 5.86 1.37 -14.16
C MET A 75 4.83 0.37 -13.63
N ILE A 76 3.80 0.84 -12.92
CA ILE A 76 2.73 -0.01 -12.39
C ILE A 76 1.98 -0.72 -13.52
N SER A 77 1.61 0.01 -14.56
CA SER A 77 0.91 -0.55 -15.71
C SER A 77 1.73 -1.61 -16.45
N LYS A 78 3.03 -1.38 -16.62
CA LYS A 78 3.91 -2.29 -17.36
C LYS A 78 4.16 -3.62 -16.64
N TYR A 79 4.37 -3.59 -15.32
CA TYR A 79 4.86 -4.78 -14.60
C TYR A 79 3.86 -5.39 -13.63
N PHE A 80 2.82 -4.67 -13.22
CA PHE A 80 1.98 -5.07 -12.09
C PHE A 80 0.47 -5.02 -12.37
N SER A 81 0.06 -4.93 -13.64
CA SER A 81 -1.37 -4.95 -14.04
C SER A 81 -2.02 -6.32 -13.90
N SER A 82 -1.25 -7.40 -13.90
CA SER A 82 -1.76 -8.77 -13.83
C SER A 82 -1.83 -9.29 -12.39
N LYS A 83 -2.80 -10.17 -12.14
CA LYS A 83 -2.82 -10.99 -10.92
C LYS A 83 -1.71 -12.03 -11.00
N PHE A 84 -0.90 -12.13 -9.96
CA PHE A 84 0.11 -13.17 -9.83
C PHE A 84 -0.40 -14.32 -8.97
N VAL A 85 0.18 -15.51 -9.18
CA VAL A 85 -0.17 -16.75 -8.47
C VAL A 85 1.10 -17.49 -8.04
N GLY A 86 1.03 -18.20 -6.91
CA GLY A 86 2.17 -18.97 -6.39
C GLY A 86 3.36 -18.10 -5.98
N ASP A 87 4.56 -18.49 -6.40
CA ASP A 87 5.82 -17.81 -6.09
C ASP A 87 6.43 -17.16 -7.36
N PRO A 88 5.81 -16.09 -7.89
CA PRO A 88 6.27 -15.43 -9.10
C PRO A 88 7.66 -14.79 -8.91
N THR A 89 8.36 -14.64 -10.03
CA THR A 89 9.53 -13.76 -10.14
C THR A 89 9.29 -12.78 -11.27
N VAL A 90 9.39 -11.48 -10.98
CA VAL A 90 9.24 -10.40 -11.97
C VAL A 90 10.55 -9.63 -12.06
N ILE A 91 11.14 -9.59 -13.25
CA ILE A 91 12.29 -8.73 -13.54
C ILE A 91 11.77 -7.37 -13.99
N MET A 92 12.07 -6.34 -13.20
CA MET A 92 11.62 -4.98 -13.44
C MET A 92 12.82 -4.08 -13.72
N HIS A 93 12.72 -3.24 -14.74
CA HIS A 93 13.67 -2.16 -14.98
C HIS A 93 13.20 -0.87 -14.30
N TYR A 94 14.13 -0.13 -13.71
CA TYR A 94 13.84 1.12 -13.00
C TYR A 94 14.95 2.15 -13.16
N ASP A 95 14.57 3.41 -13.00
CA ASP A 95 15.48 4.52 -12.72
C ASP A 95 15.40 4.78 -11.22
N TYR A 96 16.54 4.66 -10.52
CA TYR A 96 16.57 4.76 -9.07
C TYR A 96 16.07 6.13 -8.56
N HIS A 97 16.50 7.21 -9.21
CA HIS A 97 16.14 8.56 -8.79
C HIS A 97 14.68 8.87 -9.08
N LEU A 98 14.14 8.49 -10.24
CA LEU A 98 12.71 8.64 -10.53
C LEU A 98 11.85 7.82 -9.57
N LEU A 99 12.24 6.57 -9.27
CA LEU A 99 11.55 5.72 -8.31
C LEU A 99 11.55 6.34 -6.91
N GLN A 100 12.72 6.75 -6.41
CA GLN A 100 12.84 7.32 -5.08
C GLN A 100 12.07 8.64 -4.96
N ARG A 101 12.18 9.54 -5.94
CA ARG A 101 11.44 10.82 -5.96
C ARG A 101 9.94 10.61 -5.97
N TRP A 102 9.44 9.68 -6.80
CA TRP A 102 8.01 9.36 -6.86
C TRP A 102 7.50 8.77 -5.53
N LEU A 103 8.21 7.80 -4.94
CA LEU A 103 7.79 7.22 -3.67
C LEU A 103 7.89 8.23 -2.51
N LEU A 104 8.91 9.11 -2.51
CA LEU A 104 9.05 10.20 -1.54
C LEU A 104 7.94 11.24 -1.67
N LYS A 105 7.55 11.60 -2.90
CA LYS A 105 6.39 12.47 -3.17
C LYS A 105 5.14 11.90 -2.50
N ILE A 106 4.85 10.61 -2.72
CA ILE A 106 3.69 9.93 -2.13
C ILE A 106 3.78 9.92 -0.61
N ALA A 107 4.93 9.54 -0.05
CA ALA A 107 5.16 9.52 1.40
C ALA A 107 4.99 10.91 2.03
N TYR A 108 5.46 11.97 1.35
CA TYR A 108 5.31 13.36 1.78
C TYR A 108 3.84 13.81 1.75
N ASN A 109 3.13 13.51 0.66
CA ASN A 109 1.70 13.79 0.54
C ASN A 109 0.90 13.12 1.67
N VAL A 110 1.20 11.85 1.95
CA VAL A 110 0.58 11.11 3.06
C VAL A 110 0.89 11.80 4.38
N ALA A 111 2.16 12.04 4.70
CA ALA A 111 2.57 12.68 5.96
C ALA A 111 1.81 13.99 6.21
N ARG A 112 1.69 14.84 5.19
CA ARG A 112 0.92 16.09 5.25
C ARG A 112 -0.58 15.87 5.44
N SER A 113 -1.21 15.02 4.64
CA SER A 113 -2.66 14.76 4.70
C SER A 113 -3.11 14.14 6.03
N SER A 114 -2.18 13.46 6.68
CA SER A 114 -2.37 12.64 7.86
C SER A 114 -1.96 13.32 9.16
N GLY A 115 -1.41 14.53 9.08
CA GLY A 115 -0.91 15.27 10.24
C GLY A 115 0.29 14.61 10.93
N LEU A 116 1.07 13.81 10.21
CA LEU A 116 2.35 13.30 10.70
C LEU A 116 3.38 14.44 10.74
N ASN A 117 4.44 14.28 11.55
CA ASN A 117 5.61 15.13 11.37
C ASN A 117 6.14 14.93 9.93
N PHE A 118 6.48 16.01 9.24
CA PHE A 118 7.02 15.97 7.88
C PHE A 118 8.28 16.83 7.75
N ASP A 119 8.91 17.21 8.86
CA ASP A 119 10.11 18.06 8.85
C ASP A 119 11.29 17.38 8.16
N TRP A 120 11.39 16.05 8.28
CA TRP A 120 12.38 15.25 7.55
C TRP A 120 12.40 15.54 6.04
N PHE A 121 11.22 15.73 5.45
CA PHE A 121 11.07 15.93 4.01
C PHE A 121 11.47 17.32 3.54
N ARG A 122 11.51 18.34 4.42
CA ARG A 122 11.73 19.74 4.01
C ARG A 122 13.03 19.93 3.24
N ASP A 123 14.08 19.28 3.72
CA ASP A 123 15.41 19.33 3.12
C ASP A 123 15.52 18.48 1.84
N GLU A 124 14.55 17.61 1.58
CA GLU A 124 14.53 16.70 0.42
C GLU A 124 13.61 17.21 -0.70
N LEU A 125 12.92 18.34 -0.49
CA LEU A 125 11.97 18.92 -1.46
C LEU A 125 12.67 19.28 -2.77
N ASP A 126 13.89 19.81 -2.70
CA ASP A 126 14.70 20.16 -3.87
C ASP A 126 15.07 18.91 -4.69
N TYR A 127 15.40 17.80 -4.02
CA TYR A 127 15.60 16.52 -4.68
C TYR A 127 14.30 16.00 -5.33
N ILE A 128 13.19 16.05 -4.61
CA ILE A 128 11.88 15.62 -5.12
C ILE A 128 11.49 16.44 -6.36
N LEU A 129 11.68 17.76 -6.35
CA LEU A 129 11.25 18.65 -7.43
C LEU A 129 12.22 18.69 -8.60
N HIS A 130 13.51 18.79 -8.33
CA HIS A 130 14.53 19.18 -9.32
C HIS A 130 15.59 18.12 -9.58
N ASN A 131 15.53 16.95 -8.91
CA ASN A 131 16.52 15.89 -9.06
C ASN A 131 17.96 16.36 -8.78
N ILE A 132 18.15 17.17 -7.72
CA ILE A 132 19.48 17.62 -7.33
C ILE A 132 20.21 16.44 -6.65
N GLN A 133 21.01 15.73 -7.44
CA GLN A 133 21.70 14.48 -7.05
C GLN A 133 22.99 14.68 -6.27
N GLU A 134 23.34 15.92 -5.89
CA GLU A 134 24.55 16.21 -5.10
C GLU A 134 24.58 15.43 -3.77
N LYS A 135 23.39 15.11 -3.23
CA LYS A 135 23.21 14.21 -2.09
C LYS A 135 21.88 13.47 -2.18
N THR A 136 21.93 12.20 -2.55
CA THR A 136 20.76 11.31 -2.53
C THR A 136 20.15 11.24 -1.12
N PRO A 137 18.83 11.39 -0.95
CA PRO A 137 18.18 11.25 0.34
C PRO A 137 18.49 9.91 1.01
N PRO A 138 18.68 9.87 2.34
CA PRO A 138 19.05 8.64 3.06
C PRO A 138 17.82 7.74 3.23
N VAL A 139 17.43 7.06 2.14
CA VAL A 139 16.25 6.22 2.07
C VAL A 139 16.62 4.83 1.57
N SER A 140 16.16 3.80 2.29
CA SER A 140 16.21 2.44 1.78
C SER A 140 14.85 2.04 1.24
N ILE A 141 14.83 1.58 -0.01
CA ILE A 141 13.62 1.17 -0.73
C ILE A 141 13.70 -0.33 -0.96
N PHE A 142 12.71 -1.03 -0.43
CA PHE A 142 12.56 -2.48 -0.57
C PHE A 142 11.34 -2.77 -1.42
N GLY A 143 11.47 -3.64 -2.41
CA GLY A 143 10.42 -4.04 -3.34
C GLY A 143 9.95 -5.47 -3.16
N GLY A 144 8.72 -5.73 -3.57
CA GLY A 144 8.11 -7.06 -3.54
C GLY A 144 6.84 -7.15 -4.36
N LEU A 145 6.32 -8.37 -4.46
CA LEU A 145 5.06 -8.70 -5.14
C LEU A 145 3.98 -9.05 -4.12
N HIS A 146 2.86 -8.33 -4.16
CA HIS A 146 1.63 -8.80 -3.55
C HIS A 146 1.05 -9.91 -4.43
N VAL A 147 0.93 -11.08 -3.84
CA VAL A 147 0.19 -12.23 -4.36
C VAL A 147 -0.99 -12.46 -3.42
N ASP A 148 -2.17 -12.66 -3.99
CA ASP A 148 -3.36 -12.94 -3.20
C ASP A 148 -3.30 -14.35 -2.59
N MET A 149 -2.96 -14.40 -1.31
CA MET A 149 -2.86 -15.63 -0.53
C MET A 149 -4.11 -15.86 0.35
N THR A 150 -5.25 -15.22 0.01
CA THR A 150 -6.51 -15.44 0.71
C THR A 150 -7.26 -16.63 0.10
N ALA A 151 -7.89 -17.48 0.92
CA ALA A 151 -8.51 -18.72 0.45
C ALA A 151 -9.67 -18.53 -0.55
N PHE A 152 -10.31 -17.36 -0.54
CA PHE A 152 -11.49 -17.02 -1.34
C PHE A 152 -11.22 -15.92 -2.37
N GLY A 153 -10.04 -15.31 -2.38
CA GLY A 153 -9.73 -14.18 -3.24
C GLY A 153 -10.03 -12.82 -2.59
N GLU A 154 -9.12 -11.87 -2.73
CA GLU A 154 -9.17 -10.55 -2.09
C GLU A 154 -10.32 -9.68 -2.60
N ASP A 155 -10.77 -9.93 -3.83
CA ASP A 155 -11.94 -9.31 -4.46
C ASP A 155 -13.27 -9.80 -3.86
N LYS A 156 -13.27 -11.04 -3.31
CA LYS A 156 -14.44 -11.67 -2.66
C LYS A 156 -14.39 -11.53 -1.14
N ALA A 157 -13.24 -11.13 -0.59
CA ALA A 157 -12.99 -10.86 0.82
C ALA A 157 -13.90 -9.77 1.44
N LEU A 158 -14.69 -9.09 0.61
CA LEU A 158 -15.70 -8.11 1.01
C LEU A 158 -16.74 -8.68 1.99
N LEU A 159 -16.91 -10.00 2.10
CA LEU A 159 -18.00 -10.62 2.86
C LEU A 159 -17.71 -10.90 4.34
N LEU A 160 -16.45 -10.87 4.77
CA LEU A 160 -16.08 -11.35 6.12
C LEU A 160 -15.81 -10.24 7.13
N SER A 161 -15.70 -8.97 6.69
CA SER A 161 -15.54 -7.85 7.61
C SER A 161 -15.74 -6.49 6.92
N PRO A 162 -16.37 -5.49 7.58
CA PRO A 162 -16.30 -4.06 7.20
C PRO A 162 -14.87 -3.51 7.12
N ILE A 163 -13.88 -4.29 7.54
CA ILE A 163 -12.44 -3.97 7.55
C ILE A 163 -11.70 -4.63 6.37
N SER A 164 -12.26 -5.72 5.81
CA SER A 164 -11.72 -6.47 4.67
C SER A 164 -12.25 -5.88 3.37
N SER A 165 -11.77 -4.69 3.05
CA SER A 165 -11.99 -4.07 1.76
C SER A 165 -10.84 -4.46 0.85
N PHE A 166 -11.15 -4.87 -0.37
CA PHE A 166 -10.20 -4.89 -1.47
C PHE A 166 -9.48 -3.52 -1.50
N LYS A 167 -8.18 -3.53 -1.21
CA LYS A 167 -7.32 -2.33 -1.12
C LYS A 167 -6.06 -2.52 -1.96
N PRO A 168 -6.18 -2.54 -3.29
CA PRO A 168 -5.02 -2.58 -4.18
C PRO A 168 -4.14 -1.33 -4.03
N LEU A 169 -4.67 -0.21 -3.55
CA LEU A 169 -3.97 1.06 -3.38
C LEU A 169 -3.99 1.48 -1.90
N TYR A 170 -2.84 1.46 -1.25
CA TYR A 170 -2.72 2.01 0.10
C TYR A 170 -1.31 2.51 0.41
N VAL A 171 -1.23 3.40 1.41
CA VAL A 171 0.02 3.79 2.06
C VAL A 171 -0.18 3.72 3.57
N TYR A 172 0.59 2.87 4.24
CA TYR A 172 0.59 2.73 5.69
C TYR A 172 1.88 3.27 6.28
N HIS A 173 1.77 4.19 7.23
CA HIS A 173 2.89 4.60 8.08
C HIS A 173 3.02 3.66 9.28
N SER A 174 4.25 3.42 9.72
CA SER A 174 4.59 2.57 10.88
C SER A 174 4.06 1.13 10.77
N PRO A 175 4.43 0.37 9.72
CA PRO A 175 4.07 -1.03 9.63
C PRO A 175 4.65 -1.83 10.82
N ARG A 176 3.92 -2.85 11.25
CA ARG A 176 4.31 -3.81 12.26
C ARG A 176 5.21 -4.88 11.64
N ILE A 177 6.50 -4.59 11.59
CA ILE A 177 7.53 -5.53 11.15
C ILE A 177 7.84 -6.50 12.28
N LEU A 178 7.57 -7.79 12.08
CA LEU A 178 7.70 -8.83 13.10
C LEU A 178 9.02 -9.58 12.97
N GLN A 179 9.67 -9.88 14.09
CA GLN A 179 10.92 -10.64 14.10
C GLN A 179 10.67 -12.13 13.86
N ASN A 180 9.69 -12.70 14.55
CA ASN A 180 9.38 -14.13 14.50
C ASN A 180 8.06 -14.44 13.80
N GLY A 181 7.13 -13.48 13.75
CA GLY A 181 5.87 -13.59 13.01
C GLY A 181 4.64 -13.82 13.89
N VAL A 182 3.47 -13.78 13.25
CA VAL A 182 2.18 -13.85 13.96
C VAL A 182 1.96 -15.24 14.57
N ALA A 183 2.25 -16.29 13.81
CA ALA A 183 2.09 -17.67 14.29
C ALA A 183 2.95 -17.94 15.54
N PHE A 184 4.20 -17.48 15.56
CA PHE A 184 5.07 -17.56 16.73
C PHE A 184 4.46 -16.85 17.95
N SER A 185 4.02 -15.61 17.76
CA SER A 185 3.42 -14.79 18.82
C SER A 185 2.17 -15.46 19.41
N MET A 186 1.31 -16.03 18.55
CA MET A 186 0.11 -16.76 18.97
C MET A 186 0.44 -18.05 19.73
N LYS A 187 1.31 -18.91 19.17
CA LYS A 187 1.73 -20.18 19.80
C LYS A 187 2.31 -19.96 21.20
N ARG A 188 3.08 -18.88 21.39
CA ARG A 188 3.73 -18.54 22.66
C ARG A 188 2.88 -17.65 23.58
N LYS A 189 1.68 -17.25 23.16
CA LYS A 189 0.81 -16.30 23.89
C LYS A 189 1.53 -14.99 24.24
N ILE A 190 2.41 -14.53 23.35
CA ILE A 190 3.15 -13.28 23.51
C ILE A 190 2.42 -12.17 22.73
N PRO A 191 2.19 -10.98 23.33
CA PRO A 191 1.61 -9.87 22.59
C PRO A 191 2.48 -9.48 21.38
N ILE A 192 1.85 -9.25 20.21
CA ILE A 192 2.54 -8.85 18.96
C ILE A 192 3.50 -7.67 19.19
N LYS A 193 3.14 -6.72 20.07
CA LYS A 193 3.99 -5.58 20.42
C LYS A 193 5.40 -5.97 20.91
N LYS A 194 5.55 -7.15 21.53
CA LYS A 194 6.85 -7.66 22.00
C LYS A 194 7.68 -8.31 20.88
N ASP A 195 7.06 -8.70 19.77
CA ASP A 195 7.72 -9.29 18.59
C ASP A 195 8.11 -8.26 17.53
N LEU A 196 7.76 -6.98 17.73
CA LEU A 196 8.10 -5.90 16.81
C LEU A 196 9.62 -5.75 16.68
N MET A 197 10.09 -5.62 15.44
CA MET A 197 11.46 -5.24 15.13
C MET A 197 11.71 -3.81 15.65
N LYS A 198 12.76 -3.65 16.46
CA LYS A 198 13.19 -2.32 16.90
C LYS A 198 14.05 -1.69 15.80
N ILE A 199 13.45 -0.79 15.04
CA ILE A 199 14.17 -0.01 14.03
C ILE A 199 14.67 1.26 14.70
N ARG A 200 15.99 1.39 14.82
CA ARG A 200 16.63 2.58 15.40
C ARG A 200 16.98 3.54 14.27
N ARG A 201 16.81 4.84 14.49
CA ARG A 201 17.25 5.92 13.58
C ARG A 201 16.50 5.98 12.24
N ALA A 202 15.33 5.38 12.13
CA ALA A 202 14.40 5.70 11.04
C ALA A 202 13.35 6.66 11.59
N GLU A 203 13.17 7.81 10.93
CA GLU A 203 12.17 8.82 11.28
C GLU A 203 10.79 8.34 10.86
N HIS A 204 10.72 7.77 9.65
CA HIS A 204 9.49 7.20 9.12
C HIS A 204 9.76 5.85 8.45
N VAL A 205 8.76 4.98 8.56
CA VAL A 205 8.70 3.72 7.81
C VAL A 205 7.33 3.66 7.15
N PHE A 206 7.30 3.43 5.83
CA PHE A 206 6.07 3.34 5.06
C PHE A 206 5.99 2.01 4.31
N THR A 207 4.83 1.37 4.33
CA THR A 207 4.48 0.31 3.38
C THR A 207 3.48 0.86 2.37
N ILE A 208 3.77 0.69 1.09
CA ILE A 208 2.98 1.19 -0.02
C ILE A 208 2.58 0.00 -0.89
N ARG A 209 1.30 -0.09 -1.23
CA ARG A 209 0.79 -1.06 -2.21
C ARG A 209 0.18 -0.33 -3.40
N PHE A 210 0.58 -0.74 -4.59
CA PHE A 210 -0.01 -0.33 -5.87
C PHE A 210 -0.32 -1.57 -6.72
N GLY A 211 -1.55 -2.07 -6.62
CA GLY A 211 -1.96 -3.35 -7.19
C GLY A 211 -1.15 -4.50 -6.64
N SER A 212 -0.38 -5.13 -7.52
CA SER A 212 0.56 -6.21 -7.17
C SER A 212 1.94 -5.69 -6.73
N ALA A 213 2.24 -4.39 -6.87
CA ALA A 213 3.51 -3.84 -6.41
C ALA A 213 3.47 -3.52 -4.91
N MET A 214 4.50 -3.95 -4.17
CA MET A 214 4.70 -3.62 -2.76
C MET A 214 6.04 -2.90 -2.59
N PHE A 215 6.02 -1.78 -1.89
CA PHE A 215 7.22 -1.03 -1.50
C PHE A 215 7.26 -0.84 0.01
N LEU A 216 8.46 -0.97 0.58
CA LEU A 216 8.74 -0.65 1.96
C LEU A 216 9.86 0.38 2.00
N LEU A 217 9.57 1.55 2.56
CA LEU A 217 10.48 2.69 2.64
C LEU A 217 10.94 2.88 4.08
N PHE A 218 12.24 3.02 4.26
CA PHE A 218 12.86 3.46 5.52
C PHE A 218 13.51 4.82 5.29
N LEU A 219 13.00 5.85 5.95
CA LEU A 219 13.54 7.21 5.90
C LEU A 219 14.47 7.37 7.10
N TRP A 220 15.77 7.31 6.86
CA TRP A 220 16.77 7.32 7.93
C TRP A 220 17.06 8.73 8.43
N ASN A 221 17.36 8.85 9.72
CA ASN A 221 17.79 10.11 10.32
C ASN A 221 19.15 10.49 9.71
N LYS A 222 19.29 11.71 9.25
CA LYS A 222 20.44 12.21 8.46
C LYS A 222 21.85 11.98 9.04
N PRO A 223 22.08 11.96 10.36
CA PRO A 223 23.38 11.57 10.90
C PRO A 223 23.60 10.04 10.96
N SER A 224 22.74 9.23 10.33
CA SER A 224 22.95 7.79 10.23
C SER A 224 24.21 7.50 9.40
N ILE A 225 25.26 7.05 10.08
CA ILE A 225 26.48 6.52 9.46
C ILE A 225 26.07 5.47 8.42
N SER A 226 26.50 5.62 7.15
CA SER A 226 26.06 4.76 6.04
C SER A 226 26.24 3.27 6.39
N SER A 227 27.35 2.90 7.04
CA SER A 227 27.62 1.52 7.45
C SER A 227 26.55 0.88 8.35
N ALA A 228 25.83 1.66 9.16
CA ALA A 228 24.74 1.15 9.98
C ALA A 228 23.47 0.89 9.15
N VAL A 229 23.21 1.74 8.15
CA VAL A 229 22.11 1.57 7.19
C VAL A 229 22.40 0.39 6.28
N ASP A 230 23.63 0.27 5.76
CA ASP A 230 24.05 -0.83 4.90
C ASP A 230 23.92 -2.18 5.64
N LYS A 231 24.42 -2.26 6.87
CA LYS A 231 24.26 -3.44 7.73
C LYS A 231 22.78 -3.77 8.01
N PHE A 232 21.95 -2.75 8.25
CA PHE A 232 20.51 -2.96 8.40
C PHE A 232 19.93 -3.56 7.12
N ASN A 233 20.26 -2.99 5.97
CA ASN A 233 19.73 -3.40 4.68
C ASN A 233 20.08 -4.85 4.35
N ASP A 234 21.34 -5.24 4.53
CA ASP A 234 21.79 -6.62 4.33
C ASP A 234 21.06 -7.59 5.27
N THR A 235 20.94 -7.21 6.55
CA THR A 235 20.24 -8.03 7.54
C THR A 235 18.74 -8.16 7.21
N PHE A 236 18.14 -7.07 6.72
CA PHE A 236 16.72 -7.04 6.38
C PHE A 236 16.44 -7.89 5.14
N GLU A 237 17.18 -7.70 4.04
CA GLU A 237 17.05 -8.47 2.79
C GLU A 237 17.31 -9.98 3.03
N ALA A 238 18.21 -10.33 3.95
CA ALA A 238 18.44 -11.71 4.33
C ALA A 238 17.19 -12.34 5.00
N LYS A 239 16.54 -11.62 5.92
CA LYS A 239 15.45 -12.14 6.76
C LYS A 239 14.05 -11.98 6.19
N TYR A 240 13.81 -10.94 5.41
CA TYR A 240 12.50 -10.54 4.89
C TYR A 240 12.44 -10.76 3.38
N PRO A 241 11.27 -11.09 2.81
CA PRO A 241 11.12 -11.48 1.40
C PRO A 241 11.29 -10.32 0.41
N TYR A 242 11.66 -9.12 0.88
CA TYR A 242 11.78 -7.93 0.05
C TYR A 242 13.21 -7.75 -0.47
N THR A 243 13.34 -7.25 -1.70
CA THR A 243 14.62 -6.99 -2.36
C THR A 243 14.94 -5.49 -2.34
N LEU A 244 16.16 -5.12 -1.99
CA LEU A 244 16.63 -3.74 -1.93
C LEU A 244 16.88 -3.18 -3.35
N PHE A 245 16.27 -2.04 -3.65
CA PHE A 245 16.62 -1.22 -4.81
C PHE A 245 17.97 -0.53 -4.59
N ARG A 246 18.85 -0.57 -5.61
CA ARG A 246 20.20 -0.02 -5.53
C ARG A 246 20.42 0.96 -6.66
N GLU A 247 21.14 2.05 -6.39
CA GLU A 247 21.38 3.14 -7.36
C GLU A 247 22.27 2.69 -8.52
N ASP A 248 23.17 1.74 -8.28
CA ASP A 248 24.10 1.17 -9.26
C ASP A 248 23.47 0.10 -10.18
N ARG A 249 22.16 -0.13 -10.08
CA ARG A 249 21.44 -1.13 -10.87
C ARG A 249 20.28 -0.52 -11.63
N THR A 250 20.01 -1.08 -12.80
CA THR A 250 18.88 -0.70 -13.66
C THR A 250 17.76 -1.73 -13.67
N GLU A 251 17.99 -2.90 -13.08
CA GLU A 251 17.03 -3.99 -12.98
C GLU A 251 17.00 -4.64 -11.59
N ILE A 252 15.87 -5.24 -11.25
CA ILE A 252 15.64 -5.94 -9.99
C ILE A 252 14.71 -7.14 -10.21
N ALA A 253 15.02 -8.25 -9.54
CA ALA A 253 14.12 -9.40 -9.42
C ALA A 253 13.27 -9.24 -8.17
N LEU A 254 11.95 -9.21 -8.36
CA LEU A 254 10.96 -9.11 -7.30
C LEU A 254 10.25 -10.46 -7.12
N HIS A 255 9.98 -10.79 -5.87
CA HIS A 255 9.33 -12.04 -5.45
C HIS A 255 8.11 -11.76 -4.57
N ARG A 256 7.29 -12.79 -4.33
CA ARG A 256 6.16 -12.71 -3.40
C ARG A 256 6.62 -12.26 -2.00
N VAL A 257 5.93 -11.27 -1.44
CA VAL A 257 6.15 -10.77 -0.07
C VAL A 257 4.94 -10.93 0.85
N THR A 258 3.90 -11.58 0.34
CA THR A 258 2.63 -11.76 1.05
C THR A 258 2.33 -13.22 1.36
N ASP A 259 1.68 -13.41 2.49
CA ASP A 259 1.14 -14.67 3.00
C ASP A 259 -0.34 -14.45 3.37
N SER A 260 -1.02 -15.53 3.77
CA SER A 260 -2.44 -15.46 4.13
C SER A 260 -2.74 -14.42 5.22
N ILE A 261 -1.82 -14.17 6.16
CA ILE A 261 -2.04 -13.28 7.31
C ILE A 261 -1.86 -11.82 6.89
N ASN A 262 -0.79 -11.47 6.20
CA ASN A 262 -0.54 -10.08 5.81
C ASN A 262 -1.41 -9.61 4.64
N CYS A 263 -1.98 -10.52 3.84
CA CYS A 263 -3.10 -10.21 2.95
C CYS A 263 -4.32 -9.70 3.72
N PHE A 264 -4.68 -10.32 4.85
CA PHE A 264 -5.80 -9.89 5.69
C PHE A 264 -5.47 -8.68 6.58
N GLN A 265 -4.21 -8.52 6.97
CA GLN A 265 -3.76 -7.43 7.83
C GLN A 265 -2.69 -6.58 7.14
N PRO A 266 -3.11 -5.68 6.22
CA PRO A 266 -2.20 -4.68 5.65
C PRO A 266 -1.40 -3.97 6.75
N GLY A 267 -0.09 -3.85 6.52
CA GLY A 267 0.85 -3.26 7.47
C GLY A 267 1.44 -4.24 8.49
N ILE A 268 1.16 -5.54 8.45
CA ILE A 268 2.04 -6.55 9.05
C ILE A 268 3.09 -6.98 8.02
N ILE A 269 4.36 -7.01 8.42
CA ILE A 269 5.45 -7.53 7.59
C ILE A 269 6.06 -8.74 8.30
N GLN A 270 6.07 -9.88 7.59
CA GLN A 270 6.56 -11.16 8.10
C GLN A 270 7.93 -11.49 7.51
N SER A 271 8.77 -12.18 8.29
CA SER A 271 10.02 -12.75 7.80
C SER A 271 9.75 -13.92 6.85
N LYS A 272 10.75 -14.31 6.05
CA LYS A 272 10.66 -15.46 5.13
C LYS A 272 10.21 -16.73 5.86
N THR A 273 10.79 -17.00 7.03
CA THR A 273 10.43 -18.16 7.86
C THR A 273 8.98 -18.10 8.36
N ALA A 274 8.53 -16.91 8.78
CA ALA A 274 7.17 -16.73 9.26
C ALA A 274 6.13 -16.89 8.14
N MET A 275 6.46 -16.46 6.90
CA MET A 275 5.62 -16.71 5.73
C MET A 275 5.48 -18.21 5.45
N MET A 276 6.58 -18.97 5.50
CA MET A 276 6.54 -20.43 5.32
C MET A 276 5.64 -21.12 6.37
N GLU A 277 5.70 -20.67 7.63
CA GLU A 277 4.80 -21.16 8.68
C GLU A 277 3.34 -20.79 8.42
N ALA A 278 3.08 -19.58 7.90
CA ALA A 278 1.73 -19.12 7.57
C ALA A 278 1.14 -19.89 6.38
N ASP A 279 1.96 -20.18 5.36
CA ASP A 279 1.57 -20.97 4.17
C ASP A 279 1.23 -22.42 4.55
N GLU A 280 2.04 -23.05 5.41
CA GLU A 280 1.74 -24.39 5.93
C GLU A 280 0.50 -24.37 6.84
N GLY A 281 0.36 -23.34 7.69
CA GLY A 281 -0.78 -23.17 8.57
C GLY A 281 -2.10 -23.05 7.80
N ILE A 282 -2.16 -22.22 6.75
CA ILE A 282 -3.37 -22.09 5.94
C ILE A 282 -3.65 -23.37 5.16
N ARG A 283 -2.62 -24.05 4.62
CA ARG A 283 -2.78 -25.34 3.93
C ARG A 283 -3.44 -26.39 4.84
N GLN A 284 -3.03 -26.46 6.10
CA GLN A 284 -3.65 -27.37 7.09
C GLN A 284 -5.12 -27.03 7.35
N VAL A 285 -5.44 -25.74 7.49
CA VAL A 285 -6.84 -25.27 7.65
C VAL A 285 -7.70 -25.61 6.44
N LEU A 286 -7.11 -25.59 5.24
CA LEU A 286 -7.80 -25.93 3.99
C LEU A 286 -7.86 -27.44 3.70
N GLY A 287 -7.43 -28.30 4.63
CA GLY A 287 -7.46 -29.74 4.48
C GLY A 287 -6.41 -30.29 3.51
N GLY A 288 -5.25 -29.62 3.42
CA GLY A 288 -4.14 -30.00 2.53
C GLY A 288 -4.18 -29.35 1.15
N ARG A 289 -5.31 -28.74 0.77
CA ARG A 289 -5.51 -28.00 -0.48
C ARG A 289 -4.68 -26.72 -0.52
N THR A 290 -4.31 -26.33 -1.73
CA THR A 290 -3.66 -25.05 -2.03
C THR A 290 -4.68 -23.91 -2.06
N ILE A 291 -4.20 -22.69 -1.89
CA ILE A 291 -5.03 -21.48 -2.02
C ILE A 291 -5.60 -21.35 -3.44
N LEU A 292 -4.84 -21.76 -4.47
CA LEU A 292 -5.29 -21.66 -5.86
C LEU A 292 -6.47 -22.59 -6.14
N GLU A 293 -6.43 -23.82 -5.63
CA GLU A 293 -7.56 -24.75 -5.75
C GLU A 293 -8.81 -24.18 -5.08
N THR A 294 -8.68 -23.61 -3.88
CA THR A 294 -9.83 -23.04 -3.18
C THR A 294 -10.35 -21.78 -3.86
N GLN A 295 -9.47 -20.91 -4.37
CA GLN A 295 -9.88 -19.72 -5.12
C GLN A 295 -10.64 -20.11 -6.39
N ALA A 296 -10.21 -21.14 -7.13
CA ALA A 296 -10.89 -21.62 -8.31
C ALA A 296 -12.30 -22.17 -7.99
N GLU A 297 -12.46 -22.95 -6.93
CA GLU A 297 -13.79 -23.39 -6.45
C GLU A 297 -14.70 -22.20 -6.12
N TRP A 298 -14.14 -21.17 -5.45
CA TRP A 298 -14.89 -19.95 -5.15
C TRP A 298 -15.27 -19.17 -6.41
N ASP A 299 -14.39 -19.09 -7.41
CA ASP A 299 -14.67 -18.44 -8.70
C ASP A 299 -15.84 -19.11 -9.43
N GLU A 300 -15.99 -20.44 -9.35
CA GLU A 300 -17.11 -21.17 -9.96
C GLU A 300 -18.45 -20.90 -9.24
N ILE A 301 -18.43 -20.72 -7.92
CA ILE A 301 -19.63 -20.59 -7.09
C ILE A 301 -20.06 -19.12 -6.92
N TRP A 302 -19.12 -18.18 -7.06
CA TRP A 302 -19.30 -16.76 -6.74
C TRP A 302 -19.70 -15.93 -7.96
N SER A 303 -21.02 -15.80 -8.19
CA SER A 303 -21.55 -14.98 -9.28
C SER A 303 -21.41 -13.47 -9.03
N GLU A 304 -21.42 -12.69 -10.12
CA GLU A 304 -21.47 -11.21 -10.05
C GLU A 304 -22.67 -10.70 -9.24
N GLU A 305 -23.80 -11.41 -9.29
CA GLU A 305 -24.99 -11.08 -8.49
C GLU A 305 -24.71 -11.21 -6.99
N LYS A 306 -24.07 -12.31 -6.55
CA LYS A 306 -23.67 -12.50 -5.15
C LYS A 306 -22.67 -11.45 -4.70
N GLN A 307 -21.72 -11.09 -5.58
CA GLN A 307 -20.76 -10.02 -5.30
C GLN A 307 -21.46 -8.68 -5.08
N ARG A 308 -22.41 -8.33 -5.96
CA ARG A 308 -23.21 -7.10 -5.85
C ARG A 308 -24.05 -7.08 -4.57
N GLU A 309 -24.73 -8.18 -4.26
CA GLU A 309 -25.54 -8.31 -3.06
C GLU A 309 -24.70 -8.13 -1.79
N GLY A 310 -23.57 -8.84 -1.70
CA GLY A 310 -22.63 -8.70 -0.59
C GLY A 310 -22.09 -7.27 -0.45
N ARG A 311 -21.75 -6.62 -1.57
CA ARG A 311 -21.26 -5.24 -1.59
C ARG A 311 -22.29 -4.27 -1.01
N LEU A 312 -23.56 -4.38 -1.40
CA LEU A 312 -24.62 -3.52 -0.89
C LEU A 312 -24.81 -3.65 0.62
N ILE A 313 -24.77 -4.88 1.14
CA ILE A 313 -24.87 -5.14 2.58
C ILE A 313 -23.71 -4.49 3.33
N ILE A 314 -22.49 -4.70 2.84
CA ILE A 314 -21.26 -4.21 3.51
C ILE A 314 -21.15 -2.69 3.43
N ASP A 315 -21.46 -2.09 2.29
CA ASP A 315 -21.48 -0.64 2.14
C ASP A 315 -22.54 -0.01 3.05
N ARG A 316 -23.73 -0.63 3.19
CA ARG A 316 -24.77 -0.16 4.12
C ARG A 316 -24.32 -0.22 5.57
N LEU A 317 -23.61 -1.29 5.96
CA LEU A 317 -23.04 -1.45 7.30
C LEU A 317 -21.88 -0.49 7.57
N THR A 318 -21.05 -0.23 6.56
CA THR A 318 -19.83 0.59 6.70
C THR A 318 -20.13 2.08 6.65
N PHE A 319 -21.13 2.49 5.87
CA PHE A 319 -21.51 3.88 5.64
C PHE A 319 -23.01 4.11 5.93
N PRO A 320 -23.46 3.94 7.20
CA PRO A 320 -24.88 4.00 7.55
C PRO A 320 -25.53 5.36 7.27
N ASP A 321 -24.75 6.45 7.23
CA ASP A 321 -25.27 7.80 7.00
C ASP A 321 -25.30 8.21 5.52
N ASN A 322 -24.82 7.35 4.60
CA ASN A 322 -24.80 7.66 3.17
C ASN A 322 -26.14 7.33 2.51
N LYS A 323 -26.94 8.38 2.24
CA LYS A 323 -28.26 8.28 1.62
C LYS A 323 -28.27 7.62 0.23
N SER A 324 -27.18 7.74 -0.53
CA SER A 324 -27.09 7.12 -1.86
C SER A 324 -27.00 5.59 -1.73
N ILE A 325 -26.15 5.11 -0.81
CA ILE A 325 -25.98 3.68 -0.51
C ILE A 325 -27.28 3.11 0.08
N GLU A 326 -27.93 3.84 0.99
CA GLU A 326 -29.23 3.44 1.54
C GLU A 326 -30.30 3.27 0.43
N LYS A 327 -30.40 4.23 -0.49
CA LYS A 327 -31.32 4.17 -1.61
C LYS A 327 -31.02 2.98 -2.52
N GLU A 328 -29.75 2.72 -2.83
CA GLU A 328 -29.35 1.60 -3.67
C GLU A 328 -29.68 0.24 -3.02
N TYR A 329 -29.35 0.09 -1.73
CA TYR A 329 -29.69 -1.08 -0.92
C TYR A 329 -31.20 -1.34 -0.95
N ASN A 330 -32.01 -0.34 -0.59
CA ASN A 330 -33.47 -0.49 -0.55
C ASN A 330 -34.06 -0.85 -1.91
N ASN A 331 -33.58 -0.22 -2.99
CA ASN A 331 -34.04 -0.51 -4.35
C ASN A 331 -33.72 -1.95 -4.79
N TYR A 332 -32.55 -2.47 -4.42
CA TYR A 332 -32.13 -3.82 -4.77
C TYR A 332 -33.00 -4.86 -4.06
N PHE A 333 -33.10 -4.79 -2.74
CA PHE A 333 -33.82 -5.78 -1.94
C PHE A 333 -35.35 -5.67 -2.10
N ALA A 334 -35.91 -4.46 -2.31
CA ALA A 334 -37.34 -4.31 -2.60
C ALA A 334 -37.76 -4.95 -3.94
N LYS A 335 -36.88 -4.98 -4.95
CA LYS A 335 -37.13 -5.66 -6.23
C LYS A 335 -37.06 -7.18 -6.08
N LYS A 336 -36.12 -7.69 -5.28
CA LYS A 336 -35.96 -9.13 -5.02
C LYS A 336 -37.21 -9.72 -4.34
N HIS A 337 -37.81 -8.99 -3.41
CA HIS A 337 -39.06 -9.38 -2.76
C HIS A 337 -40.31 -9.35 -3.67
N LYS A 338 -40.27 -8.71 -4.84
CA LYS A 338 -41.38 -8.71 -5.80
C LYS A 338 -41.28 -9.79 -6.87
N ASN A 339 -40.10 -10.40 -7.02
CA ASN A 339 -39.80 -11.42 -8.03
C ASN A 339 -39.65 -12.83 -7.43
N GLN A 340 -39.91 -12.98 -6.13
CA GLN A 340 -40.12 -14.23 -5.40
C GLN A 340 -41.62 -14.36 -5.12
#